data_AF-A0A9Q0PSQ4-F1
#
_entry.id   AF-A0A9Q0PSQ4-F1
#
_cell.length_a   1.000
_cell.length_b   1.000
_cell.length_c   1.000
_cell.angle_alpha   90.00
_cell.angle_beta   90.00
_cell.angle_gamma   90.00
#
_symmetry.space_group_name_H-M   'P 1'
#
loop_
_entity.id
_entity.type
_entity.pdbx_description
1 polymer ?
#
loop_
_entity_poly.entity_id
_entity_poly.type
_entity_poly.pdbx_seq_one_letter_code
_entity_poly.pdbx_strand_id
1 'polypeptide(L)'
;MANNKEKRPGEEEERKIPVFTVLRNGAILKNIFVVSKSPLASPTSSEPSTENEESIQETEEILTFGRHPDCNIVLNHPSISRFHLQINSKPSSQKLFVTDLSSVHGTWISGKKIEPGLRVELNEGDTIKVGGSTRH
;
A
#
# COMPACT_ATOMS: atom_id res chain seq x y z
N MET A 1 18.15 21.64 -35.22
CA MET A 1 17.60 20.36 -35.69
C MET A 1 17.90 19.27 -34.67
N ALA A 2 16.98 18.32 -34.52
CA ALA A 2 17.03 17.07 -33.72
C ALA A 2 16.98 17.25 -32.19
N ASN A 3 16.15 16.53 -31.41
CA ASN A 3 15.15 15.50 -31.69
C ASN A 3 14.13 15.52 -30.54
N ASN A 4 12.87 15.82 -30.87
CA ASN A 4 11.73 15.56 -30.00
C ASN A 4 11.47 14.05 -30.07
N LYS A 5 11.70 13.32 -28.96
CA LYS A 5 11.38 11.89 -28.89
C LYS A 5 9.87 11.79 -28.64
N GLU A 6 9.10 11.69 -29.72
CA GLU A 6 7.68 11.33 -29.67
C GLU A 6 7.55 9.98 -28.95
N LYS A 7 6.95 10.01 -27.75
CA LYS A 7 6.50 8.79 -27.07
C LYS A 7 5.32 8.24 -27.87
N ARG A 8 5.48 7.00 -28.36
CA ARG A 8 4.43 6.28 -29.10
C ARG A 8 3.23 6.03 -28.18
N PRO A 9 1.99 6.28 -28.63
CA PRO A 9 0.80 5.98 -27.85
C PRO A 9 0.55 4.47 -27.87
N GLY A 10 0.58 3.81 -26.71
CA GLY A 10 0.30 2.37 -26.59
C GLY A 10 1.20 1.56 -25.67
N GLU A 11 1.99 2.18 -24.79
CA GLU A 11 2.58 1.45 -23.65
C GLU A 11 1.46 1.22 -22.62
N GLU A 12 0.80 0.06 -22.66
CA GLU A 12 0.06 -0.44 -21.50
C GLU A 12 1.04 -0.44 -20.32
N GLU A 13 0.85 0.50 -19.39
CA GLU A 13 1.73 0.62 -18.24
C GLU A 13 1.63 -0.69 -17.44
N GLU A 14 2.70 -1.47 -17.48
CA GLU A 14 2.76 -2.79 -16.86
C GLU A 14 2.37 -2.64 -15.39
N ARG A 15 1.29 -3.32 -14.97
CA ARG A 15 0.74 -3.17 -13.61
C ARG A 15 1.74 -3.70 -12.60
N LYS A 16 2.48 -2.81 -11.93
CA LYS A 16 3.38 -3.17 -10.84
C LYS A 16 2.59 -3.49 -9.59
N ILE A 17 2.83 -4.68 -9.04
CA ILE A 17 2.23 -5.12 -7.78
C ILE A 17 3.19 -4.74 -6.64
N PRO A 18 2.78 -3.92 -5.66
CA PRO A 18 3.61 -3.63 -4.52
C PRO A 18 3.84 -4.90 -3.70
N VAL A 19 5.10 -5.14 -3.32
CA VAL A 19 5.50 -6.28 -2.50
C VAL A 19 6.18 -5.78 -1.23
N PHE A 20 5.59 -6.07 -0.08
CA PHE A 20 6.23 -5.86 1.21
C PHE A 20 6.97 -7.13 1.63
N THR A 21 8.29 -7.01 1.80
CA THR A 21 9.12 -8.10 2.30
C THR A 21 9.26 -7.98 3.81
N VAL A 22 8.77 -8.97 4.55
CA VAL A 22 8.92 -9.06 6.00
C VAL A 22 10.27 -9.69 6.31
N LEU A 23 11.14 -8.93 6.96
CA LEU A 23 12.48 -9.36 7.35
C LEU A 23 12.57 -9.61 8.87
N ARG A 24 13.37 -10.62 9.27
CA ARG A 24 13.80 -10.83 10.66
C ARG A 24 15.24 -11.35 10.67
N ASN A 25 16.13 -10.65 11.37
CA ASN A 25 17.55 -11.02 11.49
C ASN A 25 18.23 -11.27 10.12
N GLY A 26 17.89 -10.46 9.12
CA GLY A 26 18.39 -10.62 7.75
C GLY A 26 17.72 -11.72 6.92
N ALA A 27 16.85 -12.54 7.52
CA ALA A 27 16.08 -13.55 6.81
C ALA A 27 14.72 -13.01 6.32
N ILE A 28 14.33 -13.37 5.10
CA ILE A 28 12.99 -13.12 4.57
C ILE A 28 12.03 -14.13 5.20
N LEU A 29 11.01 -13.62 5.89
CA LEU A 29 9.97 -14.45 6.50
C LEU A 29 8.72 -14.55 5.62
N LYS A 30 8.34 -13.48 4.95
CA LYS A 30 7.09 -13.43 4.17
C LYS A 30 7.15 -12.32 3.12
N ASN A 31 6.63 -12.60 1.94
CA ASN A 31 6.30 -11.59 0.95
C ASN A 31 4.80 -11.34 0.98
N ILE A 32 4.41 -10.08 1.12
CA ILE A 32 3.02 -9.64 1.14
C ILE A 32 2.78 -8.85 -0.14
N PHE A 33 2.04 -9.44 -1.06
CA PHE A 33 1.63 -8.80 -2.31
C PHE A 33 0.33 -8.02 -2.08
N VAL A 34 0.30 -6.75 -2.47
CA VAL A 34 -0.93 -5.95 -2.42
C VAL A 34 -1.60 -6.04 -3.79
N VAL A 35 -2.59 -6.91 -3.90
CA VAL A 35 -3.33 -7.12 -5.15
C VAL A 35 -4.70 -6.49 -5.02
N SER A 36 -4.93 -5.42 -5.78
CA SER A 36 -6.24 -4.79 -5.85
C SER A 36 -7.17 -5.57 -6.76
N LYS A 37 -8.40 -5.85 -6.31
CA LYS A 37 -9.42 -6.44 -7.18
C LYS A 37 -9.89 -5.35 -8.14
N SER A 38 -9.47 -5.42 -9.40
CA SER A 38 -9.93 -4.49 -10.42
C SER A 38 -11.48 -4.48 -10.44
N PRO A 39 -12.14 -3.32 -10.56
CA PRO A 39 -13.60 -3.24 -10.54
C PRO A 39 -14.31 -4.02 -11.67
N LEU A 40 -13.59 -4.52 -12.66
CA LEU A 40 -14.19 -5.02 -13.89
C LEU A 40 -14.49 -6.53 -13.84
N ALA A 41 -15.66 -6.88 -13.32
CA ALA A 41 -16.61 -7.84 -13.90
C ALA A 41 -17.78 -8.07 -12.93
N SER A 42 -18.72 -7.13 -12.86
CA SER A 42 -20.12 -7.51 -12.62
C SER A 42 -20.56 -8.42 -13.78
N PRO A 43 -21.22 -9.57 -13.55
CA PRO A 43 -21.79 -10.35 -14.64
C PRO A 43 -22.91 -9.53 -15.28
N THR A 44 -22.64 -9.00 -16.47
CA THR A 44 -23.59 -8.31 -17.33
C THR A 44 -24.70 -9.29 -17.76
N SER A 45 -25.91 -9.04 -17.30
CA SER A 45 -27.11 -9.38 -18.07
C SER A 45 -27.79 -8.08 -18.52
N SER A 46 -27.81 -7.90 -19.84
CA SER A 46 -28.71 -7.08 -20.67
C SER A 46 -28.64 -5.54 -20.64
N GLU A 47 -28.27 -5.01 -21.83
CA GLU A 47 -28.71 -3.77 -22.52
C GLU A 47 -28.00 -2.41 -22.26
N PRO A 48 -27.99 -1.49 -23.26
CA PRO A 48 -26.83 -0.67 -23.64
C PRO A 48 -27.08 0.85 -23.59
N SER A 49 -26.03 1.59 -23.95
CA SER A 49 -25.98 3.01 -24.34
C SER A 49 -26.17 4.07 -23.24
N THR A 50 -25.07 4.57 -22.73
CA THR A 50 -24.78 6.02 -22.77
C THR A 50 -23.27 6.20 -22.59
N GLU A 51 -22.65 6.97 -23.47
CA GLU A 51 -21.28 7.45 -23.35
C GLU A 51 -21.19 8.35 -22.12
N ASN A 52 -21.04 7.72 -20.95
CA ASN A 52 -20.66 8.41 -19.74
C ASN A 52 -19.14 8.31 -19.68
N GLU A 53 -18.46 9.46 -19.74
CA GLU A 53 -17.06 9.52 -19.29
C GLU A 53 -17.04 9.00 -17.86
N GLU A 54 -16.66 7.72 -17.72
CA GLU A 54 -16.41 7.11 -16.42
C GLU A 54 -15.25 7.89 -15.80
N SER A 55 -15.62 8.87 -14.99
CA SER A 55 -14.72 9.44 -14.00
C SER A 55 -14.24 8.25 -13.17
N ILE A 56 -13.02 7.79 -13.46
CA ILE A 56 -12.37 6.71 -12.72
C ILE A 56 -12.34 7.18 -11.27
N GLN A 57 -13.28 6.72 -10.45
CA GLN A 57 -13.25 6.95 -9.02
C GLN A 57 -12.00 6.23 -8.52
N GLU A 58 -10.98 7.02 -8.15
CA GLU A 58 -9.73 6.51 -7.61
C GLU A 58 -10.05 5.69 -6.36
N THR A 59 -10.11 4.36 -6.52
CA THR A 59 -10.44 3.45 -5.44
C THR A 59 -9.17 3.26 -4.62
N GLU A 60 -9.19 3.77 -3.39
CA GLU A 60 -8.10 3.61 -2.44
C GLU A 60 -8.37 2.37 -1.59
N GLU A 61 -7.40 1.45 -1.56
CA GLU A 61 -7.47 0.26 -0.72
C GLU A 61 -6.76 0.49 0.60
N ILE A 62 -7.40 0.09 1.71
CA ILE A 62 -6.87 0.29 3.06
C ILE A 62 -6.50 -1.05 3.66
N LEU A 63 -5.23 -1.20 4.05
CA LEU A 63 -4.70 -2.34 4.78
C LEU A 63 -4.33 -1.92 6.20
N THR A 64 -4.95 -2.54 7.19
CA THR A 64 -4.69 -2.27 8.61
C THR A 64 -3.67 -3.25 9.19
N PHE A 65 -2.75 -2.72 10.00
CA PHE A 65 -1.70 -3.48 10.66
C PHE A 65 -1.77 -3.26 12.16
N GLY A 66 -1.69 -4.34 12.93
CA GLY A 66 -1.76 -4.23 14.38
C GLY A 66 -1.80 -5.59 15.06
N ARG A 67 -1.87 -5.58 16.39
CA ARG A 67 -1.94 -6.80 17.21
C ARG A 67 -3.37 -7.36 17.31
N HIS A 68 -4.39 -6.57 16.97
CA HIS A 68 -5.77 -7.04 17.01
C HIS A 68 -6.05 -8.04 15.88
N PRO A 69 -6.82 -9.12 16.12
CA PRO A 69 -7.17 -10.10 15.08
C PRO A 69 -7.98 -9.50 13.91
N ASP A 70 -8.65 -8.36 14.13
CA ASP A 70 -9.44 -7.68 13.08
C ASP A 70 -8.57 -6.88 12.09
N CYS A 71 -7.26 -6.78 12.31
CA CYS A 71 -6.36 -6.16 11.34
C CYS A 71 -6.16 -7.06 10.12
N ASN A 72 -6.04 -6.47 8.93
CA ASN A 72 -5.73 -7.23 7.72
C ASN A 72 -4.39 -7.99 7.86
N ILE A 73 -3.43 -7.38 8.54
CA ILE A 73 -2.13 -7.98 8.86
C ILE A 73 -1.91 -7.92 10.37
N VAL A 74 -2.05 -9.09 10.99
CA VAL A 74 -1.86 -9.26 12.44
C VAL A 74 -0.38 -9.42 12.76
N LEU A 75 0.14 -8.56 13.63
CA LEU A 75 1.52 -8.53 14.09
C LEU A 75 1.59 -8.84 15.60
N ASN A 76 2.03 -10.05 15.94
CA ASN A 76 2.07 -10.56 17.31
C ASN A 76 3.35 -10.10 18.05
N HIS A 77 3.37 -8.84 18.48
CA HIS A 77 4.44 -8.32 19.33
C HIS A 77 3.88 -7.34 20.40
N PRO A 78 4.34 -7.40 21.66
CA PRO A 78 3.80 -6.56 22.74
C PRO A 78 3.96 -5.06 22.49
N SER A 79 5.00 -4.65 21.76
CA SER A 79 5.21 -3.25 21.39
C SER A 79 4.30 -2.74 20.26
N ILE A 80 3.43 -3.59 19.72
CA ILE A 80 2.52 -3.23 18.63
C ILE A 80 1.13 -2.99 19.21
N SER A 81 0.55 -1.87 18.81
CA SER A 81 -0.79 -1.43 19.22
C SER A 81 -1.84 -2.34 18.58
N ARG A 82 -3.05 -2.38 19.16
CA ARG A 82 -4.17 -3.16 18.61
C ARG A 82 -4.44 -2.80 17.14
N PHE A 83 -4.55 -1.51 16.85
CA PHE A 83 -4.50 -0.92 15.52
C PHE A 83 -3.31 0.03 15.53
N HIS A 84 -2.26 -0.28 14.77
CA HIS A 84 -0.97 0.42 14.89
C HIS A 84 -0.72 1.37 13.73
N LEU A 85 -0.92 0.90 12.51
CA LEU A 85 -0.83 1.72 11.32
C LEU A 85 -1.81 1.22 10.26
N GLN A 86 -2.03 2.04 9.25
CA GLN A 86 -2.66 1.61 8.01
C GLN A 86 -1.77 1.95 6.82
N ILE A 87 -1.89 1.14 5.77
CA ILE A 87 -1.33 1.42 4.45
C ILE A 87 -2.50 1.68 3.50
N ASN A 88 -2.41 2.80 2.81
CA ASN A 88 -3.35 3.23 1.80
C ASN A 88 -2.70 3.02 0.42
N SER A 89 -3.27 2.14 -0.39
CA SER A 89 -2.79 1.85 -1.74
C SER A 89 -3.66 2.55 -2.77
N LYS A 90 -3.03 3.25 -3.72
CA LYS A 90 -3.67 3.84 -4.89
C LYS A 90 -3.14 3.14 -6.15
N PRO A 91 -3.82 2.08 -6.63
CA PRO A 91 -3.34 1.28 -7.75
C PRO A 91 -3.19 2.08 -9.06
N SER A 92 -4.08 3.05 -9.30
CA SER A 92 -4.07 3.93 -10.48
C SER A 92 -2.79 4.75 -10.61
N SER A 93 -2.26 5.24 -9.49
CA SER A 93 -1.06 6.08 -9.44
C SER A 93 0.18 5.31 -8.96
N GLN A 94 0.04 4.00 -8.68
CA GLN A 94 1.07 3.15 -8.07
C GLN A 94 1.67 3.74 -6.78
N LYS A 95 0.87 4.52 -6.04
CA LYS A 95 1.32 5.19 -4.81
C LYS A 95 0.87 4.44 -3.56
N LEU A 96 1.76 4.37 -2.59
CA LEU A 96 1.48 3.83 -1.27
C LEU A 96 1.68 4.91 -0.22
N PHE A 97 0.83 4.91 0.80
CA PHE A 97 0.96 5.81 1.93
C PHE A 97 0.82 5.05 3.23
N VAL A 98 1.55 5.47 4.26
CA VAL A 98 1.45 4.95 5.62
C VAL A 98 0.94 6.03 6.53
N THR A 99 0.05 5.66 7.44
CA THR A 99 -0.39 6.51 8.54
C THR A 99 -0.29 5.72 9.84
N ASP A 100 0.46 6.23 10.81
CA ASP A 100 0.49 5.69 12.17
C ASP A 100 -0.81 6.08 12.90
N LEU A 101 -1.50 5.10 13.50
CA LEU A 101 -2.79 5.26 14.16
C LEU A 101 -2.64 5.58 15.65
N SER A 102 -1.76 6.53 15.98
CA SER A 102 -1.42 6.90 17.37
C SER A 102 -0.90 5.72 18.17
N SER A 103 0.06 5.01 17.59
CA SER A 103 0.63 3.84 18.23
C SER A 103 1.54 4.21 19.41
N VAL A 104 1.62 3.32 20.42
CA VAL A 104 2.36 3.60 21.66
C VAL A 104 3.87 3.71 21.40
N HIS A 105 4.41 2.80 20.59
CA HIS A 105 5.84 2.78 20.28
C HIS A 105 6.18 3.56 19.01
N GLY A 106 5.21 3.87 18.15
CA GLY A 106 5.41 4.58 16.89
C GLY A 106 5.77 3.68 15.71
N THR A 107 5.77 4.32 14.54
CA THR A 107 6.18 3.77 13.26
C THR A 107 7.39 4.54 12.72
N TRP A 108 8.31 3.87 12.05
CA TRP A 108 9.47 4.48 11.39
C TRP A 108 9.50 4.11 9.92
N ILE A 109 9.88 5.07 9.08
CA ILE A 109 10.15 4.89 7.66
C ILE A 109 11.61 5.27 7.42
N SER A 110 12.39 4.33 6.88
CA SER A 110 13.81 4.53 6.53
C SER A 110 14.62 5.14 7.68
N GLY A 111 14.36 4.65 8.90
CA GLY A 111 15.03 5.06 10.15
C GLY A 111 14.45 6.29 10.82
N LYS A 112 13.54 7.03 10.19
CA LYS A 112 12.92 8.24 10.75
C LYS A 112 11.52 7.93 11.31
N LYS A 113 11.26 8.36 12.55
CA LYS A 113 9.94 8.21 13.16
C LYS A 113 8.96 9.15 12.44
N ILE A 114 7.79 8.65 12.08
CA ILE A 114 6.73 9.47 11.49
C ILE A 114 5.80 10.01 12.58
N GLU A 115 5.18 11.16 12.30
CA GLU A 115 4.18 11.75 13.19
C GLU A 115 2.86 10.96 13.11
N PRO A 116 2.23 10.62 14.25
CA PRO A 116 0.92 9.97 14.27
C PRO A 116 -0.15 10.79 13.54
N GLY A 117 -1.03 10.09 12.81
CA GLY A 117 -2.11 10.70 12.03
C GLY A 117 -1.66 11.41 10.75
N LEU A 118 -0.36 11.63 10.54
CA LEU A 118 0.16 12.19 9.30
C LEU A 118 0.31 11.09 8.25
N ARG A 119 -0.27 11.32 7.08
CA ARG A 119 -0.13 10.44 5.91
C ARG A 119 1.21 10.69 5.24
N VAL A 120 2.06 9.67 5.17
CA VAL A 120 3.41 9.75 4.59
C VAL A 120 3.48 8.85 3.36
N GLU A 121 3.96 9.38 2.23
CA GLU A 121 4.17 8.59 0.99
C GLU A 121 5.36 7.64 1.16
N LEU A 122 5.20 6.40 0.72
CA LEU A 122 6.25 5.39 0.66
C LEU A 122 6.80 5.31 -0.76
N ASN A 123 8.13 5.26 -0.85
CA ASN A 123 8.84 5.03 -2.10
C ASN A 123 9.41 3.62 -2.16
N GLU A 124 9.73 3.17 -3.37
CA GLU A 124 10.42 1.89 -3.56
C GLU A 124 11.74 1.88 -2.79
N GLY A 125 11.98 0.80 -2.04
CA GLY A 125 13.17 0.64 -1.19
C GLY A 125 13.01 1.20 0.23
N ASP A 126 11.94 1.92 0.56
CA ASP A 126 11.69 2.37 1.92
C ASP A 126 11.46 1.19 2.88
N THR A 127 12.07 1.27 4.06
CA THR A 127 11.91 0.25 5.11
C THR A 127 10.97 0.75 6.20
N ILE A 128 9.90 -0.01 6.45
CA ILE A 128 8.94 0.28 7.51
C ILE A 128 9.30 -0.55 8.75
N LYS A 129 9.49 0.12 9.89
CA LYS A 129 9.64 -0.52 11.19
C LYS A 129 8.46 -0.15 12.08
N VAL A 130 7.84 -1.17 12.68
CA VAL A 130 6.60 -1.06 13.45
C VAL A 130 6.87 -1.37 14.91
N GLY A 131 6.66 -0.39 15.79
CA GLY A 131 6.97 -0.47 17.21
C GLY A 131 8.43 -0.88 17.52
N GLY A 132 8.65 -1.37 18.73
CA GLY A 132 9.92 -1.95 19.18
C GLY A 132 10.23 -3.34 18.61
N SER A 133 9.85 -3.63 17.37
CA SER A 133 10.15 -4.91 16.69
C SER A 133 11.66 -5.08 16.46
N THR A 134 12.37 -5.42 17.53
CA THR A 134 13.70 -6.00 17.57
C THR A 134 13.55 -7.16 18.53
N ARG A 135 13.12 -8.31 18.02
CA ARG A 135 13.10 -9.54 18.83
C ARG A 135 14.56 -9.91 19.09
N HIS A 136 15.03 -9.69 20.32
CA HIS A 136 16.24 -10.35 20.81
C HIS A 136 16.08 -11.88 20.68
#